data_AF-B6AUK3-F1
#
_entry.id   AF-B6AUK3-F1
#
_cell.length_a   1.000
_cell.length_b   1.000
_cell.length_c   1.000
_cell.angle_alpha   90.00
_cell.angle_beta   90.00
_cell.angle_gamma   90.00
#
_symmetry.space_group_name_H-M   'P 1'
#
loop_
_entity.id
_entity.type
_entity.pdbx_description
1 polymer ?
#
loop_
_entity_poly.entity_id
_entity_poly.type
_entity_poly.pdbx_seq_one_letter_code
_entity_poly.pdbx_strand_id
1 'polypeptide(L)'
;MVFDVDPTFSNTEEWYDAIPEDSRPKREQPYYHLLAENDQSYYVAYVSEQNLIADYSGEPVDHPDIEDLFGPIEDGTYPLHFQLN
;
A
#
# COMPACT_ATOMS: atom_id res chain seq x y z
N MET A 1 -1.57 -4.99 -2.10
CA MET A 1 -1.39 -4.29 -3.39
C MET A 1 -1.14 -2.81 -3.17
N VAL A 2 -0.11 -2.24 -3.78
CA VAL A 2 0.14 -0.78 -3.74
C VAL A 2 -0.80 -0.08 -4.71
N PHE A 3 -1.48 0.98 -4.27
CA PHE A 3 -2.31 1.81 -5.15
C PHE A 3 -1.94 3.30 -5.16
N ASP A 4 -1.19 3.77 -4.17
CA ASP A 4 -0.71 5.14 -4.10
C ASP A 4 0.65 5.23 -3.38
N VAL A 5 1.40 6.31 -3.62
CA VAL A 5 2.72 6.55 -3.05
C VAL A 5 2.94 8.03 -2.73
N ASP A 6 3.34 8.30 -1.48
CA ASP A 6 3.88 9.58 -1.08
C ASP A 6 5.41 9.57 -1.18
N PRO A 7 6.05 10.63 -1.70
CA PRO A 7 7.52 10.69 -1.79
C PRO A 7 8.21 10.80 -0.43
N THR A 8 7.50 11.28 0.59
CA THR A 8 7.94 11.42 1.98
C THR A 8 6.77 11.18 2.92
N PHE A 9 7.02 11.04 4.23
CA PHE A 9 5.95 10.91 5.23
C PHE A 9 4.88 12.02 5.08
N SER A 10 3.61 11.61 4.93
CA SER A 10 2.47 12.50 4.67
C SER A 10 1.27 12.23 5.60
N ASN A 11 1.51 11.58 6.73
CA ASN A 11 0.46 11.29 7.74
C ASN A 11 0.59 12.22 8.96
N THR A 12 -0.26 12.03 9.97
CA THR A 12 -0.29 12.91 11.15
C THR A 12 0.90 12.71 12.06
N GLU A 13 1.34 13.80 12.70
CA GLU A 13 2.37 13.75 13.76
C GLU A 13 1.96 12.80 14.90
N GLU A 14 0.68 12.80 15.27
CA GLU A 14 0.11 11.92 16.29
C GLU A 14 0.31 10.43 15.96
N TRP A 15 0.10 10.05 14.69
CA TRP A 15 0.36 8.69 14.23
C TRP A 15 1.85 8.34 14.31
N TYR A 16 2.71 9.27 13.91
CA TYR A 16 4.16 9.08 13.96
C TYR A 16 4.66 8.91 15.40
N ASP A 17 4.15 9.74 16.32
CA ASP A 17 4.52 9.71 17.73
C ASP A 17 3.99 8.48 18.46
N ALA A 18 2.86 7.91 18.00
CA ALA A 18 2.31 6.65 18.50
C ALA A 18 3.20 5.42 18.18
N ILE A 19 4.09 5.53 17.19
CA ILE A 19 5.04 4.46 16.88
C ILE A 19 6.17 4.48 17.92
N PRO A 20 6.55 3.31 18.50
CA PRO A 20 7.70 3.21 19.38
C PRO A 20 8.97 3.78 18.74
N GLU A 21 9.76 4.55 19.50
CA GLU A 21 10.88 5.32 18.93
C GLU A 21 11.85 4.46 18.12
N ASP A 22 12.17 3.26 18.61
CA ASP A 22 13.08 2.29 17.98
C ASP A 22 12.53 1.68 16.67
N SER A 23 11.24 1.86 16.41
CA SER A 23 10.54 1.34 15.23
C SER A 23 10.04 2.45 14.31
N ARG A 24 10.33 3.73 14.62
CA ARG A 24 9.89 4.85 13.78
C ARG A 24 10.56 4.79 12.41
N PRO A 25 9.78 4.82 11.32
CA PRO A 25 10.35 4.84 9.98
C PRO A 25 10.99 6.20 9.67
N LYS A 26 12.04 6.21 8.85
CA LYS A 26 12.64 7.46 8.36
C LYS A 26 11.63 8.28 7.56
N ARG A 27 11.50 9.58 7.82
CA ARG A 27 10.54 10.44 7.09
C ARG A 27 10.93 10.71 5.64
N GLU A 28 12.23 10.79 5.35
CA GLU A 28 12.79 11.07 4.02
C GLU A 28 12.91 9.79 3.18
N GLN A 29 11.79 9.08 3.02
CA GLN A 29 11.67 7.91 2.15
C GLN A 29 10.24 7.82 1.62
N PRO A 30 9.98 7.02 0.56
CA PRO A 30 8.63 6.78 0.09
C PRO A 30 7.75 6.05 1.11
N TYR A 31 6.48 6.43 1.16
CA TYR A 31 5.43 5.74 1.90
C TYR A 31 4.33 5.31 0.95
N TYR A 32 3.79 4.13 1.18
CA TYR A 32 2.86 3.47 0.27
C TYR A 32 1.51 3.28 0.93
N HIS A 33 0.45 3.54 0.17
CA HIS A 33 -0.90 3.12 0.50
C HIS A 33 -1.17 1.77 -0.15
N LEU A 34 -1.58 0.82 0.67
CA LEU A 34 -1.75 -0.57 0.29
C LEU A 34 -3.16 -1.04 0.60
N LEU A 35 -3.76 -1.78 -0.32
CA LEU A 35 -4.82 -2.73 0.01
C LEU A 35 -4.15 -3.96 0.65
N ALA A 36 -4.50 -4.26 1.89
CA ALA A 36 -3.93 -5.32 2.70
C ALA A 36 -5.01 -6.26 3.22
N GLU A 37 -4.61 -7.48 3.54
CA GLU A 37 -5.47 -8.49 4.13
C GLU A 37 -4.78 -9.13 5.34
N ASN A 38 -5.60 -9.67 6.22
CA ASN A 38 -5.18 -10.61 7.25
C ASN A 38 -6.18 -11.78 7.28
N ASP A 39 -5.95 -12.77 8.14
CA ASP A 39 -6.79 -13.97 8.25
C ASP A 39 -8.29 -13.70 8.50
N GLN A 40 -8.67 -12.46 8.84
CA GLN A 40 -10.01 -12.09 9.28
C GLN A 40 -10.68 -11.01 8.43
N SER A 41 -9.93 -10.19 7.69
CA SER A 41 -10.45 -8.97 7.08
C SER A 41 -9.52 -8.33 6.05
N TYR A 42 -10.11 -7.43 5.27
CA TYR A 42 -9.45 -6.55 4.31
C TYR A 42 -9.40 -5.11 4.84
N TYR A 43 -8.30 -4.40 4.62
CA TYR A 43 -8.11 -3.02 5.11
C TYR A 43 -7.06 -2.25 4.30
N VAL A 44 -7.08 -0.92 4.43
CA VAL A 44 -6.05 -0.04 3.86
C VAL A 44 -4.92 0.16 4.87
N ALA A 45 -3.69 -0.01 4.42
CA ALA A 45 -2.48 0.20 5.22
C ALA A 45 -1.64 1.36 4.67
N TYR A 46 -0.95 2.06 5.58
CA TYR A 46 0.05 3.08 5.27
C TYR A 46 1.41 2.65 5.83
N VAL A 47 2.37 2.37 4.94
CA VAL A 47 3.63 1.70 5.29
C VAL A 47 4.82 2.36 4.59
N SER A 48 5.94 2.49 5.31
CA SER A 48 7.22 2.97 4.77
C SER A 48 7.92 1.93 3.89
N GLU A 49 8.65 2.37 2.87
CA GLU A 49 9.44 1.50 1.98
C GLU A 49 10.32 0.48 2.74
N GLN A 50 11.04 0.90 3.78
CA GLN A 50 11.90 0.02 4.59
C GLN A 50 11.18 -1.18 5.24
N ASN A 51 9.86 -1.12 5.36
CA ASN A 51 9.03 -2.17 5.97
C ASN A 51 8.33 -3.04 4.91
N LEU A 52 8.67 -2.88 3.63
CA LEU A 52 8.12 -3.66 2.53
C LEU A 52 9.13 -4.68 2.01
N ILE A 53 8.59 -5.81 1.57
CA ILE A 53 9.29 -6.82 0.80
C ILE A 53 8.51 -6.98 -0.49
N ALA A 54 9.20 -6.94 -1.63
CA ALA A 54 8.58 -7.14 -2.93
C ALA A 54 8.07 -8.57 -3.04
N ASP A 55 6.81 -8.71 -3.44
CA ASP A 55 6.23 -9.99 -3.80
C ASP A 55 6.42 -10.26 -5.30
N TYR A 56 6.95 -11.43 -5.61
CA TYR A 56 7.21 -11.92 -6.97
C TYR A 56 6.45 -13.22 -7.27
N SER A 57 5.53 -13.63 -6.38
CA SER A 57 4.74 -14.85 -6.53
C SER A 57 3.86 -14.82 -7.78
N GLY A 58 3.30 -13.65 -8.11
CA GLY A 58 2.30 -13.48 -9.16
C GLY A 58 0.92 -13.98 -8.77
N GLU A 59 0.71 -14.33 -7.49
CA GLU A 59 -0.61 -14.72 -7.00
C GLU A 59 -1.54 -13.50 -6.96
N PRO A 60 -2.82 -13.67 -7.30
CA PRO A 60 -3.80 -12.60 -7.21
C PRO A 60 -4.01 -12.17 -5.76
N VAL A 61 -4.35 -10.90 -5.56
CA VAL A 61 -4.73 -10.37 -4.24
C VAL A 61 -6.26 -10.37 -4.16
N ASP A 62 -6.84 -10.91 -3.09
CA ASP A 62 -8.29 -11.18 -2.96
C ASP A 62 -9.10 -10.02 -2.35
N HIS A 63 -8.54 -8.80 -2.33
CA HIS A 63 -9.18 -7.64 -1.69
C HIS A 63 -10.40 -7.14 -2.50
N PRO A 64 -11.58 -6.93 -1.88
CA PRO A 64 -12.83 -6.61 -2.60
C PRO A 64 -12.74 -5.29 -3.39
N ASP A 65 -12.04 -4.29 -2.87
CA ASP A 65 -11.88 -2.98 -3.53
C ASP A 65 -10.93 -3.01 -4.74
N ILE A 66 -10.28 -4.15 -5.04
CA ILE A 66 -9.38 -4.26 -6.20
C ILE A 66 -10.15 -4.10 -7.51
N GLU A 67 -11.30 -4.75 -7.66
CA GLU A 67 -12.08 -4.66 -8.90
C GLU A 67 -12.54 -3.21 -9.16
N ASP A 68 -12.88 -2.48 -8.11
CA ASP A 68 -13.33 -1.08 -8.21
C ASP A 68 -12.18 -0.11 -8.54
N LEU A 69 -10.99 -0.34 -7.99
CA LEU A 69 -9.83 0.55 -8.18
C LEU A 69 -9.03 0.25 -9.45
N PHE A 70 -8.93 -1.02 -9.83
CA PHE A 70 -8.04 -1.49 -10.89
C PHE A 70 -8.76 -2.19 -12.03
N GLY A 71 -10.06 -2.48 -11.91
CA GLY A 71 -10.79 -3.27 -12.88
C GLY A 71 -10.43 -4.75 -12.86
N PRO A 72 -10.93 -5.53 -13.82
CA PRO A 72 -10.59 -6.95 -13.94
C PRO A 72 -9.11 -7.14 -14.28
N ILE A 73 -8.52 -8.24 -13.81
CA ILE A 73 -7.17 -8.67 -14.21
C ILE A 73 -7.15 -8.93 -15.72
N GLU A 74 -6.20 -8.31 -16.42
CA GLU A 74 -5.91 -8.54 -17.84
C GLU A 74 -4.48 -9.10 -17.95
N ASP A 75 -4.33 -10.28 -18.57
CA ASP A 75 -3.04 -10.97 -18.79
C ASP A 75 -2.19 -11.17 -17.50
N GLY A 76 -2.85 -11.41 -16.36
CA GLY A 76 -2.18 -11.63 -15.07
C GLY A 76 -1.67 -10.34 -14.41
N THR A 77 -2.08 -9.18 -14.93
CA THR A 77 -1.76 -7.86 -14.37
C THR A 77 -3.01 -7.02 -14.20
N TYR A 78 -2.97 -6.09 -13.27
CA TYR A 78 -4.01 -5.09 -13.13
C TYR A 78 -3.77 -3.97 -14.13
N PRO A 79 -4.72 -3.66 -15.03
CA PRO A 79 -4.53 -2.59 -15.99
C PRO A 79 -4.40 -1.27 -15.23
N LEU A 80 -3.29 -0.56 -15.46
CA LEU A 80 -3.03 0.77 -14.91
C LEU A 80 -4.03 1.77 -15.51
N HIS A 81 -5.18 1.94 -14.87
CA HIS A 81 -6.13 2.99 -15.20
C HIS A 81 -5.68 4.33 -14.60
N PHE A 82 -4.51 4.83 -15.03
CA PHE A 82 -4.14 6.22 -14.77
C PHE A 82 -4.84 7.12 -15.81
N GLN A 83 -6.00 7.67 -15.43
CA GLN A 83 -6.44 8.96 -15.99
C GLN A 83 -6.04 10.05 -15.01
N LEU A 84 -4.80 10.55 -15.15
CA LEU A 84 -4.41 11.83 -14.59
C LEU A 84 -5.04 12.93 -15.48
N ASN A 85 -5.97 13.69 -14.90
CA ASN A 85 -6.49 14.93 -15.48
C ASN A 85 -5.44 16.04 -15.41
#